data_AF-A0A088E364-F1
#
_entry.id   AF-A0A088E364-F1
#
_cell.length_a   1.000
_cell.length_b   1.000
_cell.length_c   1.000
_cell.angle_alpha   90.00
_cell.angle_beta   90.00
_cell.angle_gamma   90.00
#
_symmetry.space_group_name_H-M   'P 1'
#
loop_
_entity.id
_entity.type
_entity.pdbx_description
1 polymer ?
#
loop_
_entity_poly.entity_id
_entity_poly.type
_entity_poly.pdbx_seq_one_letter_code
_entity_poly.pdbx_strand_id
1 'polypeptide(L)'
;MLRPLIAIDLNSNVGSRSIARFVSKILRVFGIADVIFIMDDESIVEFNDARVFSVSDPESVTSLTENLRKLSEKKDVLDLRSAITLKRELGRSLLIVVSDRKIKKAHELIFKYNGRKVQKLV
;
A
#
# COMPACT_ATOMS: atom_id res chain seq x y z
N MET A 1 14.08 -12.43 -7.76
CA MET A 1 12.66 -12.21 -8.10
C MET A 1 12.24 -10.87 -7.52
N LEU A 2 11.59 -10.00 -8.29
CA LEU A 2 11.17 -8.68 -7.78
C LEU A 2 9.99 -8.88 -6.82
N ARG A 3 10.14 -8.47 -5.55
CA ARG A 3 9.05 -8.47 -4.56
C ARG A 3 8.59 -7.03 -4.34
N PRO A 4 7.43 -6.62 -4.87
CA PRO A 4 6.92 -5.28 -4.66
C PRO A 4 6.44 -5.11 -3.21
N LEU A 5 6.63 -3.91 -2.67
CA LEU A 5 5.95 -3.45 -1.47
C LEU A 5 4.71 -2.66 -1.89
N ILE A 6 3.54 -3.10 -1.45
CA ILE A 6 2.26 -2.44 -1.67
C ILE A 6 1.91 -1.69 -0.38
N ALA A 7 1.84 -0.37 -0.44
CA ALA A 7 1.37 0.43 0.68
C ALA A 7 -0.09 0.81 0.47
N ILE A 8 -0.98 0.30 1.32
CA ILE A 8 -2.42 0.56 1.25
C ILE A 8 -2.76 1.71 2.17
N ASP A 9 -3.18 2.82 1.59
CA ASP A 9 -3.66 3.99 2.31
C ASP A 9 -5.05 3.72 2.86
N LEU A 10 -5.14 3.59 4.19
CA LEU A 10 -6.40 3.31 4.88
C LEU A 10 -7.37 4.48 4.76
N ASN A 11 -6.88 5.71 4.64
CA ASN A 11 -7.71 6.90 4.49
C ASN A 11 -8.20 7.15 3.04
N SER A 12 -7.80 6.31 2.08
CA SER A 12 -8.20 6.44 0.68
C SER A 12 -9.59 5.87 0.40
N ASN A 13 -10.29 6.41 -0.60
CA ASN A 13 -11.62 5.91 -1.00
C ASN A 13 -11.56 4.77 -2.03
N VAL A 14 -10.37 4.19 -2.28
CA VAL A 14 -10.25 3.05 -3.19
C VAL A 14 -11.02 1.85 -2.62
N GLY A 15 -12.09 1.43 -3.30
CA GLY A 15 -12.95 0.35 -2.82
C GLY A 15 -12.29 -1.03 -2.82
N SER A 16 -12.69 -1.89 -1.88
CA SER A 16 -12.10 -3.22 -1.64
C SER A 16 -12.06 -4.08 -2.90
N ARG A 17 -13.11 -4.07 -3.73
CA ARG A 17 -13.13 -4.79 -5.02
C ARG A 17 -12.02 -4.33 -5.97
N SER A 18 -11.72 -3.04 -6.00
CA SER A 18 -10.63 -2.49 -6.80
C SER A 18 -9.25 -2.85 -6.24
N ILE A 19 -9.12 -2.94 -4.92
CA ILE A 19 -7.92 -3.42 -4.23
C ILE A 19 -7.69 -4.90 -4.54
N ALA A 20 -8.69 -5.76 -4.35
CA ALA A 20 -8.59 -7.19 -4.66
C ALA A 20 -8.17 -7.44 -6.10
N ARG A 21 -8.81 -6.78 -7.07
CA ARG A 21 -8.44 -6.89 -8.49
C ARG A 21 -7.00 -6.44 -8.75
N PHE A 22 -6.55 -5.39 -8.07
CA PHE A 22 -5.19 -4.91 -8.21
C PHE A 22 -4.17 -5.88 -7.61
N VAL A 23 -4.37 -6.34 -6.38
CA VAL A 23 -3.50 -7.33 -5.72
C VAL A 23 -3.43 -8.61 -6.54
N SER A 24 -4.56 -9.12 -7.03
CA SER A 24 -4.61 -10.29 -7.92
C SER A 24 -3.72 -10.10 -9.17
N LYS A 25 -3.75 -8.93 -9.80
CA LYS A 25 -2.88 -8.61 -10.94
C LYS A 25 -1.41 -8.57 -10.54
N ILE A 26 -1.07 -8.01 -9.38
CA ILE A 26 0.32 -7.97 -8.89
C ILE A 26 0.83 -9.38 -8.62
N LEU A 27 0.06 -10.21 -7.90
CA LEU A 27 0.43 -11.59 -7.61
C LEU A 27 0.59 -12.42 -8.89
N ARG A 28 -0.26 -12.20 -9.91
CA ARG A 28 -0.10 -12.87 -11.21
C ARG A 28 1.20 -12.50 -11.94
N VAL A 29 1.71 -11.27 -11.76
CA VAL A 29 2.93 -10.79 -12.44
C VAL A 29 4.18 -11.15 -11.66
N PHE A 30 4.16 -10.98 -10.34
CA PHE A 30 5.35 -11.10 -9.49
C PHE A 30 5.41 -12.41 -8.69
N GLY A 31 4.31 -13.17 -8.62
CA GLY A 31 4.17 -14.39 -7.80
C GLY A 31 4.00 -14.12 -6.31
N ILE A 32 4.56 -13.02 -5.81
CA ILE A 32 4.55 -12.63 -4.38
C ILE A 32 4.52 -11.10 -4.24
N ALA A 33 3.96 -10.61 -3.15
CA ALA A 33 4.02 -9.21 -2.75
C ALA A 33 4.03 -9.06 -1.23
N ASP A 34 4.55 -7.94 -0.75
CA ASP A 34 4.35 -7.49 0.63
C ASP A 34 3.31 -6.39 0.67
N VAL A 35 2.47 -6.39 1.70
CA VAL A 35 1.53 -5.31 1.99
C VAL A 35 1.91 -4.66 3.32
N ILE A 36 1.82 -3.33 3.35
CA ILE A 36 1.79 -2.52 4.55
C ILE A 36 0.55 -1.64 4.52
N PHE A 37 0.04 -1.27 5.67
CA PHE A 37 -1.08 -0.34 5.80
C PHE A 37 -0.56 0.98 6.36
N ILE A 38 -0.90 2.08 5.70
CA ILE A 38 -0.40 3.41 6.06
C ILE A 38 -1.58 4.32 6.44
N MET A 39 -1.32 5.20 7.41
CA MET A 39 -2.25 6.22 7.90
C MET A 39 -1.61 7.61 7.80
N ASP A 40 -2.38 8.63 8.18
CA ASP A 40 -2.04 10.05 7.98
C ASP A 40 -0.95 10.61 8.90
N ASP A 41 -0.64 9.93 9.99
CA ASP A 41 0.36 10.31 10.99
C ASP A 41 1.76 9.73 10.67
N GLU A 42 2.02 9.40 9.40
CA GLU A 42 3.21 8.67 8.97
C GLU A 42 3.34 7.27 9.59
N SER A 43 2.32 6.79 10.30
CA SER A 43 2.37 5.47 10.90
C SER A 43 2.13 4.38 9.86
N ILE A 44 2.81 3.26 10.12
CA ILE A 44 2.54 1.99 9.48
C ILE A 44 1.82 1.17 10.54
N VAL A 45 0.62 0.67 10.22
CA VAL A 45 -0.16 -0.11 11.18
C VAL A 45 0.58 -1.40 11.51
N GLU A 46 0.66 -1.68 12.80
CA GLU A 46 1.18 -2.91 13.35
C GLU A 46 0.02 -3.78 13.84
N PHE A 47 0.02 -5.05 13.45
CA PHE A 47 -0.95 -6.04 13.90
C PHE A 47 -0.20 -7.32 14.28
N ASN A 48 -0.38 -7.77 15.53
CA ASN A 48 0.35 -8.92 16.10
C ASN A 48 1.88 -8.81 15.91
N ASP A 49 2.46 -7.67 16.29
CA ASP A 49 3.89 -7.34 16.16
C ASP A 49 4.45 -7.35 14.71
N ALA A 50 3.56 -7.48 13.71
CA ALA A 50 3.91 -7.45 12.31
C ALA A 50 3.43 -6.14 11.65
N ARG A 51 4.35 -5.45 10.99
CA ARG A 51 4.06 -4.28 10.14
C ARG A 51 3.97 -4.62 8.65
N VAL A 52 4.48 -5.80 8.27
CA VAL A 52 4.61 -6.25 6.88
C VAL A 52 3.94 -7.59 6.72
N PHE A 53 2.98 -7.66 5.80
CA PHE A 53 2.19 -8.85 5.55
C PHE A 53 2.58 -9.44 4.21
N SER A 54 3.11 -10.66 4.22
CA SER A 54 3.33 -11.42 2.98
C SER A 54 1.98 -11.82 2.42
N VAL A 55 1.69 -11.46 1.17
CA VAL A 55 0.37 -11.73 0.59
C VAL A 55 0.41 -12.91 -0.35
N SER A 56 -0.47 -13.88 -0.10
CA SER A 56 -0.75 -15.03 -0.95
C SER A 56 -2.07 -14.90 -1.72
N ASP A 57 -3.03 -14.14 -1.19
CA ASP A 57 -4.38 -14.01 -1.75
C ASP A 57 -4.95 -12.58 -1.60
N PRO A 58 -5.73 -12.10 -2.59
CA PRO A 58 -6.35 -10.78 -2.54
C PRO A 58 -7.40 -10.61 -1.43
N GLU A 59 -8.15 -11.66 -1.09
CA GLU A 59 -9.26 -11.64 -0.14
C GLU A 59 -8.79 -11.24 1.27
N SER A 60 -7.69 -11.84 1.73
CA SER A 60 -7.08 -11.52 3.04
C SER A 60 -6.68 -10.04 3.13
N VAL A 61 -6.10 -9.49 2.07
CA VAL A 61 -5.73 -8.07 2.01
C VAL A 61 -6.96 -7.17 2.12
N THR A 62 -8.03 -7.50 1.40
CA THR A 62 -9.26 -6.70 1.46
C THR A 62 -9.95 -6.75 2.82
N SER A 63 -10.01 -7.94 3.44
CA SER A 63 -10.58 -8.11 4.78
C SER A 63 -9.81 -7.28 5.81
N LEU A 64 -8.48 -7.36 5.80
CA LEU A 64 -7.63 -6.53 6.66
C LEU A 64 -7.82 -5.03 6.38
N THR A 65 -7.87 -4.63 5.10
CA THR A 65 -8.11 -3.22 4.73
C THR A 65 -9.41 -2.70 5.32
N GLU A 66 -10.51 -3.45 5.19
CA GLU A 66 -11.82 -3.04 5.71
C GLU A 66 -11.86 -2.95 7.23
N ASN A 67 -11.19 -3.88 7.91
CA ASN A 67 -11.10 -3.86 9.37
C ASN A 67 -10.29 -2.66 9.86
N LEU A 68 -9.12 -2.41 9.26
CA LEU A 68 -8.22 -1.33 9.67
C LEU A 68 -8.75 0.06 9.30
N ARG A 69 -9.52 0.18 8.22
CA ARG A 69 -10.20 1.43 7.84
C ARG A 69 -11.12 1.99 8.92
N LYS A 70 -11.71 1.12 9.74
CA LYS A 70 -12.58 1.53 10.85
C LYS A 70 -11.82 2.27 11.95
N LEU A 71 -10.49 2.14 11.97
CA LEU A 71 -9.62 2.70 13.00
C LEU A 71 -8.92 4.00 12.56
N SER A 72 -8.98 4.37 11.28
CA SER A 72 -8.23 5.52 10.75
C SER A 72 -9.02 6.83 10.85
N GLU A 73 -8.41 7.89 11.40
CA GLU A 73 -8.92 9.27 11.34
C GLU A 73 -8.49 9.97 10.04
N LYS A 74 -9.38 10.73 9.40
CA LYS A 74 -9.12 11.36 8.08
C LYS A 74 -8.38 12.70 8.20
N LYS A 75 -7.32 12.89 7.40
CA LYS A 75 -6.64 14.16 7.07
C LYS A 75 -6.33 14.24 5.57
N ASP A 76 -5.91 15.43 5.11
CA ASP A 76 -5.92 15.81 3.68
C ASP A 76 -4.75 15.29 2.82
N VAL A 77 -3.56 15.06 3.39
CA VAL A 77 -2.34 14.80 2.61
C VAL A 77 -1.60 13.57 3.13
N LEU A 78 -1.30 12.64 2.22
CA LEU A 78 -0.52 11.44 2.53
C LEU A 78 0.99 11.72 2.43
N ASP A 79 1.71 11.41 3.51
CA ASP A 79 3.16 11.38 3.57
C ASP A 79 3.65 9.92 3.50
N LEU A 80 4.67 9.66 2.67
CA LEU A 80 5.18 8.32 2.39
C LEU A 80 6.54 8.04 3.00
N ARG A 81 7.12 8.97 3.79
CA ARG A 81 8.47 8.82 4.33
C ARG A 81 8.69 7.48 5.03
N SER A 82 7.79 7.08 5.93
CA SER A 82 7.88 5.79 6.63
C SER A 82 7.81 4.59 5.68
N ALA A 83 6.92 4.61 4.69
CA ALA A 83 6.81 3.54 3.69
C ALA A 83 8.07 3.42 2.83
N ILE A 84 8.69 4.55 2.46
CA ILE A 84 9.94 4.60 1.70
C ILE A 84 11.11 4.06 2.53
N THR A 85 11.20 4.46 3.80
CA THR A 85 12.23 3.95 4.73
C THR A 85 12.11 2.44 4.88
N LEU A 86 10.91 1.93 5.17
CA LEU A 86 10.68 0.50 5.32
C LEU A 86 10.96 -0.29 4.02
N LYS A 87 10.58 0.27 2.86
CA LYS A 87 10.93 -0.32 1.54
C LYS A 87 12.44 -0.52 1.40
N ARG A 88 13.25 0.47 1.82
CA ARG A 88 14.72 0.40 1.77
C ARG A 88 15.26 -0.65 2.75
N GLU A 89 14.76 -0.66 3.98
CA GLU A 89 15.14 -1.64 5.02
C GLU A 89 14.88 -3.08 4.57
N LEU A 90 13.74 -3.32 3.91
CA LEU A 90 13.36 -4.63 3.38
C LEU A 90 14.07 -5.00 2.06
N GLY A 91 14.92 -4.12 1.51
CA GLY A 91 15.57 -4.32 0.23
C GLY A 91 14.60 -4.43 -0.96
N ARG A 92 13.43 -3.78 -0.89
CA ARG A 92 12.40 -3.85 -1.94
C ARG A 92 12.69 -2.82 -3.03
N SER A 93 12.65 -3.28 -4.28
CA SER A 93 12.97 -2.46 -5.46
C SER A 93 11.81 -1.58 -5.92
N LEU A 94 10.57 -1.88 -5.51
CA LEU A 94 9.37 -1.24 -6.04
C LEU A 94 8.38 -0.95 -4.89
N LEU A 95 7.91 0.29 -4.81
CA LEU A 95 6.82 0.70 -3.94
C LEU A 95 5.60 1.05 -4.81
N ILE A 96 4.46 0.40 -4.52
CA ILE A 96 3.18 0.73 -5.13
C ILE A 96 2.22 1.19 -4.04
N VAL A 97 1.77 2.43 -4.14
CA VAL A 97 0.83 3.04 -3.19
C VAL A 97 -0.58 2.91 -3.73
N VAL A 98 -1.48 2.31 -2.96
CA VAL A 98 -2.90 2.22 -3.28
C VAL A 98 -3.62 3.36 -2.57
N SER A 99 -3.84 4.46 -3.29
CA SER A 99 -4.48 5.67 -2.79
C SER A 99 -5.09 6.48 -3.93
N ASP A 100 -6.23 7.13 -3.71
CA ASP A 100 -6.79 8.16 -4.58
C ASP A 100 -6.29 9.58 -4.23
N ARG A 101 -5.75 9.79 -3.02
CA ARG A 101 -5.35 11.10 -2.47
C ARG A 101 -4.06 11.65 -3.08
N LYS A 102 -3.83 12.95 -2.94
CA LYS A 102 -2.56 13.57 -3.36
C LYS A 102 -1.43 13.07 -2.48
N ILE A 103 -0.31 12.73 -3.12
CA ILE A 103 0.91 12.25 -2.47
C ILE A 103 1.94 13.38 -2.58
N LYS A 104 2.59 13.75 -1.47
CA LYS A 104 3.70 14.71 -1.52
C LYS A 104 4.80 14.16 -2.44
N LYS A 105 5.46 15.03 -3.21
CA LYS A 105 6.55 14.63 -4.09
C LYS A 105 7.56 13.79 -3.30
N ALA A 106 7.87 12.61 -3.82
CA ALA A 106 8.89 11.73 -3.28
C ALA A 106 10.09 11.76 -4.21
N HIS A 107 11.31 11.83 -3.68
CA HIS A 107 12.55 11.81 -4.47
C HIS A 107 12.92 10.41 -4.99
N GLU A 108 11.92 9.54 -5.16
CA GLU A 108 12.10 8.16 -5.61
C GLU A 108 10.97 7.76 -6.57
N LEU A 109 11.27 6.77 -7.41
CA LEU A 109 10.28 6.16 -8.29
C LEU A 109 9.22 5.41 -7.47
N ILE A 110 8.00 5.94 -7.45
CA ILE A 110 6.84 5.34 -6.80
C ILE A 110 5.74 5.12 -7.83
N PHE A 111 5.02 4.01 -7.72
CA PHE A 111 3.81 3.79 -8.51
C PHE A 111 2.59 4.06 -7.64
N LYS A 112 1.61 4.79 -8.15
CA LYS A 112 0.34 5.05 -7.47
C LYS A 112 -0.79 4.35 -8.21
N TYR A 113 -1.55 3.52 -7.52
CA TYR A 113 -2.81 2.97 -8.01
C TYR A 113 -3.99 3.67 -7.35
N ASN A 114 -4.78 4.40 -8.14
CA ASN A 114 -5.91 5.19 -7.66
C ASN A 114 -7.27 4.47 -7.70
N GLY A 115 -7.26 3.14 -7.78
CA GLY A 115 -8.47 2.33 -7.95
C GLY A 115 -8.92 2.15 -9.41
N ARG A 116 -8.27 2.83 -10.38
CA ARG A 116 -8.55 2.68 -11.81
C ARG A 116 -7.30 2.34 -12.61
N LYS A 117 -6.23 3.11 -12.44
CA LYS A 117 -4.97 2.96 -13.18
C LYS A 117 -3.75 3.13 -12.28
N VAL A 118 -2.63 2.57 -12.73
CA VAL A 118 -1.31 2.80 -12.13
C VAL A 118 -0.70 4.03 -12.80
N GLN A 119 -0.17 4.94 -12.01
CA GLN A 119 0.54 6.14 -12.44
C GLN A 119 1.95 6.13 -11.87
N LYS A 120 2.93 6.55 -12.66
CA LYS A 120 4.29 6.80 -12.19
C LYS A 120 4.33 8.14 -11.46
N LEU A 121 4.90 8.17 -10.27
CA LEU A 121 5.27 9.37 -9.53
C LEU A 121 6.80 9.45 -9.49
N VAL A 122 7.32 10.64 -9.79
CA VAL A 122 8.74 11.01 -9.78
C VAL A 122 8.88 12.34 -9.07
#